data_AF-A0A914ISE0-F1
#
_entry.id   AF-A0A914ISE0-F1
#
_cell.length_a   1.000
_cell.length_b   1.000
_cell.length_c   1.000
_cell.angle_alpha   90.00
_cell.angle_beta   90.00
_cell.angle_gamma   90.00
#
_symmetry.space_group_name_H-M   'P 1'
#
loop_
_entity.id
_entity.type
_entity.pdbx_description
1 polymer ?
#
loop_
_entity_poly.entity_id
_entity_poly.type
_entity_poly.pdbx_seq_one_letter_code
_entity_poly.pdbx_strand_id
1 'polypeptide(L)'
;MPEYTGQGIAKKLMEKSLQLATENNCQYVVACATAKASANLMSKFGFSCAREIPFNSFRENGVAVYQNLHDGNTSGKLMICKIGSSVSSAGSFDTLSI
;
A
#
# COMPACT_ATOMS: atom_id res chain seq x y z
N MET A 1 15.51 -9.85 -2.53
CA MET A 1 16.74 -9.46 -1.82
C MET A 1 16.44 -9.30 -0.33
N PRO A 2 16.36 -10.41 0.42
CA PRO A 2 16.16 -10.38 1.86
C PRO A 2 17.15 -9.48 2.60
N GLU A 3 18.38 -9.36 2.09
CA GLU A 3 19.49 -8.58 2.62
C GLU A 3 19.20 -7.07 2.77
N TYR A 4 18.22 -6.53 2.04
CA TYR A 4 17.81 -5.12 2.13
C TYR A 4 16.47 -4.92 2.86
N THR A 5 15.89 -6.00 3.40
CA THR A 5 14.63 -5.92 4.16
C THR A 5 14.83 -5.12 5.44
N GLY A 6 13.82 -4.35 5.86
CA GLY A 6 13.88 -3.56 7.09
C GLY A 6 14.64 -2.24 6.99
N GLN A 7 15.29 -1.95 5.86
CA GLN A 7 16.05 -0.71 5.66
C GLN A 7 15.18 0.48 5.19
N GLY A 8 13.85 0.34 5.21
CA GLY A 8 12.93 1.42 4.82
C GLY A 8 12.89 1.74 3.33
N ILE A 9 13.47 0.90 2.46
CA ILE A 9 13.49 1.13 1.00
C ILE A 9 12.08 1.32 0.43
N ALA A 10 11.14 0.45 0.80
CA ALA A 10 9.76 0.55 0.33
C ALA A 10 9.09 1.87 0.77
N LYS A 11 9.41 2.36 1.97
CA LYS A 11 8.96 3.67 2.46
C LYS A 11 9.51 4.80 1.58
N LYS A 12 10.82 4.77 1.31
CA LYS A 12 11.50 5.80 0.50
C LYS A 12 11.03 5.81 -0.96
N LEU A 13 10.73 4.63 -1.52
CA LEU A 13 10.13 4.51 -2.85
C LEU A 13 8.71 5.08 -2.90
N MET A 14 7.90 4.85 -1.86
CA MET A 14 6.56 5.44 -1.75
C MET A 14 6.62 6.96 -1.65
N GLU A 15 7.49 7.51 -0.79
CA GLU A 15 7.71 8.96 -0.66
C GLU A 15 8.08 9.58 -2.01
N LYS A 16 9.04 8.99 -2.72
CA LYS A 16 9.45 9.46 -4.05
C LYS A 16 8.33 9.36 -5.08
N SER A 17 7.52 8.31 -5.03
CA SER A 17 6.40 8.12 -5.97
C SER A 17 5.31 9.18 -5.77
N LEU A 18 4.97 9.50 -4.51
CA LEU A 18 4.00 10.54 -4.18
C LEU A 18 4.54 11.95 -4.50
N GLN A 19 5.82 12.18 -4.24
CA GLN A 19 6.50 13.42 -4.64
C GLN A 19 6.41 13.60 -6.16
N LEU A 20 6.78 12.58 -6.93
CA LEU A 20 6.72 12.62 -8.39
C LEU A 20 5.29 12.87 -8.90
N ALA A 21 4.29 12.21 -8.31
CA ALA A 21 2.88 12.44 -8.66
C ALA A 21 2.45 13.88 -8.38
N THR A 22 2.93 14.48 -7.28
CA THR A 22 2.67 15.87 -6.93
C THR A 22 3.33 16.83 -7.93
N GLU A 23 4.60 16.61 -8.27
CA GLU A 23 5.35 17.41 -9.24
C GLU A 23 4.71 17.37 -10.64
N ASN A 24 4.06 16.25 -10.99
CA ASN A 24 3.36 16.07 -12.25
C ASN A 24 1.86 16.46 -12.19
N ASN A 25 1.41 17.11 -11.13
CA ASN A 25 0.01 17.54 -10.94
C ASN A 25 -1.01 16.39 -11.09
N CYS A 26 -0.62 15.17 -10.72
CA CYS A 26 -1.55 14.04 -10.68
C CYS A 26 -2.59 14.28 -9.58
N GLN A 27 -3.84 13.91 -9.83
CA GLN A 27 -4.90 13.99 -8.83
C GLN A 27 -4.97 12.75 -7.93
N TYR A 28 -4.57 11.60 -8.47
CA TYR A 28 -4.64 10.32 -7.78
C TYR A 28 -3.43 9.45 -8.11
N VAL A 29 -3.03 8.63 -7.13
CA VAL A 29 -2.12 7.51 -7.32
C VAL A 29 -2.88 6.23 -7.00
N VAL A 30 -2.75 5.25 -7.88
CA VAL A 30 -3.44 3.96 -7.76
C VAL A 30 -2.42 2.84 -7.79
N ALA A 31 -2.60 1.84 -6.93
CA ALA A 31 -1.72 0.68 -6.89
C ALA A 31 -2.49 -0.60 -6.51
N CYS A 32 -2.10 -1.73 -7.09
CA CYS A 32 -2.62 -3.04 -6.71
C CYS A 32 -1.75 -3.64 -5.62
N ALA A 33 -2.29 -3.81 -4.42
CA ALA A 33 -1.66 -4.49 -3.30
C ALA A 33 -2.14 -5.94 -3.25
N THR A 34 -1.29 -6.87 -3.69
CA THR A 34 -1.57 -8.32 -3.69
C THR A 34 -1.00 -9.04 -2.47
N ALA A 35 -0.15 -8.37 -1.69
CA ALA A 35 0.40 -8.89 -0.43
C ALA A 35 -0.07 -8.04 0.76
N LYS A 36 -0.28 -8.68 1.91
CA LYS A 36 -0.73 -8.01 3.14
C LYS A 36 0.23 -6.89 3.57
N ALA A 37 1.52 -7.13 3.45
CA ALA A 37 2.56 -6.16 3.78
C ALA A 37 2.48 -4.89 2.91
N SER A 38 2.22 -5.06 1.60
CA SER A 38 2.11 -3.94 0.66
C SER A 38 0.88 -3.07 0.93
N ALA A 39 -0.28 -3.70 1.20
CA ALA A 39 -1.50 -2.98 1.56
C ALA A 39 -1.29 -2.17 2.85
N ASN A 40 -0.70 -2.78 3.89
CA ASN A 40 -0.42 -2.11 5.15
C ASN A 40 0.56 -0.94 5.01
N LEU A 41 1.58 -1.08 4.16
CA LEU A 41 2.50 0.02 3.87
C LEU A 41 1.75 1.18 3.21
N MET A 42 0.99 0.91 2.14
CA MET A 42 0.25 1.92 1.39
C MET A 42 -0.78 2.65 2.28
N SER A 43 -1.47 1.95 3.17
CA SER A 43 -2.40 2.59 4.12
C SER A 43 -1.72 3.64 5.01
N LYS A 44 -0.44 3.44 5.38
CA LYS A 44 0.33 4.43 6.15
C LYS A 44 0.63 5.71 5.35
N PHE A 45 0.54 5.64 4.03
CA PHE A 45 0.74 6.74 3.10
C PHE A 45 -0.58 7.38 2.64
N GLY A 46 -1.69 7.09 3.33
CA GLY A 46 -3.00 7.69 3.02
C GLY A 46 -3.71 7.03 1.83
N PHE A 47 -3.30 5.83 1.42
CA PHE A 47 -4.07 5.05 0.47
C PHE A 47 -5.27 4.39 1.17
N SER A 48 -6.42 4.38 0.50
CA SER A 48 -7.60 3.62 0.90
C SER A 48 -7.90 2.51 -0.11
N CYS A 49 -8.57 1.45 0.33
CA CYS A 49 -9.00 0.38 -0.55
C CYS A 49 -10.22 0.85 -1.36
N ALA A 50 -10.09 0.96 -2.68
CA ALA A 50 -11.18 1.27 -3.59
C ALA A 50 -11.97 0.01 -3.99
N ARG A 51 -11.28 -1.12 -4.13
CA ARG A 51 -11.86 -2.40 -4.52
C ARG A 51 -11.02 -3.55 -4.01
N GLU A 52 -11.68 -4.63 -3.63
CA GLU A 52 -11.05 -5.87 -3.18
C GLU A 52 -11.58 -7.04 -4.01
N ILE A 53 -10.69 -7.96 -4.38
CA ILE A 53 -11.04 -9.21 -5.04
C ILE A 53 -10.52 -10.35 -4.17
N PRO A 54 -11.42 -11.14 -3.55
CA PRO A 54 -11.03 -12.31 -2.78
C PRO A 54 -10.29 -13.32 -3.65
N PHE A 55 -9.17 -13.83 -3.18
CA PHE A 55 -8.37 -14.79 -3.94
C PHE A 55 -9.12 -16.11 -4.22
N ASN A 56 -10.00 -16.51 -3.29
CA ASN A 56 -10.83 -17.71 -3.41
C ASN A 56 -11.92 -17.59 -4.50
N SER A 57 -12.24 -16.39 -4.99
CA SER A 57 -13.20 -16.23 -6.09
C SER A 57 -12.57 -16.47 -7.46
N PHE A 58 -11.23 -16.43 -7.56
CA PHE A 58 -10.52 -16.64 -8.81
C PHE A 58 -10.27 -18.13 -9.07
N ARG A 59 -10.87 -18.64 -10.14
CA ARG A 59 -10.84 -20.05 -10.52
C ARG A 59 -10.46 -20.22 -11.98
N GLU A 60 -9.55 -21.14 -12.25
CA GLU A 60 -9.25 -21.63 -13.59
C GLU A 60 -9.81 -23.04 -13.73
N ASN A 61 -10.69 -23.25 -14.71
CA ASN A 61 -11.38 -24.53 -14.92
C ASN A 61 -12.09 -25.06 -13.66
N GLY A 62 -12.64 -24.14 -12.84
CA GLY A 62 -13.31 -24.47 -11.57
C GLY A 62 -12.37 -24.67 -10.37
N VAL A 63 -11.06 -24.73 -10.60
CA VAL A 63 -10.04 -24.92 -9.55
C VAL A 63 -9.55 -23.57 -9.04
N ALA A 64 -9.52 -23.39 -7.72
CA ALA A 64 -8.98 -22.17 -7.13
C ALA A 64 -7.46 -22.06 -7.41
N VAL A 65 -7.01 -20.94 -7.96
CA VAL A 65 -5.59 -20.77 -8.33
C VAL A 65 -4.75 -20.30 -7.14
N TYR A 66 -5.30 -19.37 -6.36
CA TYR A 66 -4.61 -18.79 -5.22
C TYR A 66 -4.97 -19.54 -3.94
N GLN A 67 -4.09 -20.46 -3.54
CA GLN A 67 -4.24 -21.27 -2.33
C GLN A 67 -2.94 -21.20 -1.51
N ASN A 68 -3.03 -21.35 -0.18
CA ASN A 68 -1.87 -21.43 0.72
C ASN A 68 -0.86 -20.27 0.60
N LEU A 69 -1.37 -19.03 0.45
CA LEU A 69 -0.52 -17.83 0.39
C LEU A 69 0.30 -17.67 1.68
N HIS A 70 1.61 -17.50 1.53
CA HIS A 70 2.56 -17.49 2.64
C HIS A 70 2.38 -16.34 3.64
N ASP A 71 1.73 -15.24 3.22
CA ASP A 71 1.49 -14.05 4.04
C ASP A 71 0.09 -14.05 4.69
N GLY A 72 -0.69 -15.11 4.46
CA GLY A 72 -2.07 -15.24 4.93
C GLY A 72 -3.01 -14.19 4.34
N ASN A 73 -2.63 -13.55 3.23
CA ASN A 73 -3.51 -12.58 2.57
C ASN A 73 -4.68 -13.29 1.88
N THR A 74 -5.87 -12.68 1.95
CA THR A 74 -7.11 -13.31 1.46
C THR A 74 -7.64 -12.67 0.18
N SER A 75 -7.05 -11.55 -0.25
CA SER A 75 -7.53 -10.76 -1.38
C SER A 75 -6.46 -9.87 -2.01
N GLY A 76 -6.65 -9.57 -3.29
CA GLY A 76 -5.95 -8.45 -3.95
C GLY A 76 -6.74 -7.16 -3.74
N LYS A 77 -6.05 -6.07 -3.39
CA LYS A 77 -6.68 -4.76 -3.12
C LYS A 77 -6.21 -3.72 -4.13
N LEU A 78 -7.15 -3.04 -4.76
CA LEU A 78 -6.91 -1.80 -5.49
C LEU A 78 -6.89 -0.66 -4.48
N MET A 79 -5.73 -0.09 -4.27
CA MET A 79 -5.47 1.00 -3.34
C MET A 79 -5.43 2.32 -4.09
N ILE A 80 -6.08 3.37 -3.58
CA ILE A 80 -6.11 4.71 -4.16
C ILE A 80 -5.70 5.76 -3.13
N CYS A 81 -4.87 6.72 -3.54
CA CYS A 81 -4.49 7.89 -2.76
C CYS A 81 -4.83 9.15 -3.56
N LYS A 82 -5.51 10.11 -2.94
CA LYS A 82 -5.78 11.41 -3.55
C LYS A 82 -4.67 12.40 -3.19
N ILE A 83 -4.01 12.93 -4.20
CA ILE A 83 -2.94 13.92 -4.07
C ILE A 83 -3.58 15.29 -3.86
N GLY A 84 -3.08 16.06 -2.89
CA GLY A 84 -3.62 17.38 -2.54
C GLY A 84 -4.79 17.38 -1.54
N SER A 85 -5.18 16.21 -1.02
CA SER A 85 -5.90 16.19 0.26
C SER A 85 -4.92 16.69 1.31
N SER A 86 -5.13 17.89 1.85
CA SER A 86 -4.40 18.39 3.01
C SER A 86 -4.25 17.25 4.02
N VAL A 87 -3.01 16.81 4.25
CA VAL A 87 -2.68 16.02 5.42
C VAL A 87 -3.10 16.90 6.58
N SER A 88 -4.22 16.59 7.23
CA SER A 88 -4.42 17.01 8.60
C SER A 88 -3.22 16.47 9.35
N SER A 89 -2.35 17.40 9.76
CA SER A 89 -1.18 17.18 10.59
C SER A 89 -1.57 16.34 11.80
N ALA A 90 -1.41 15.03 11.69
CA ALA A 90 -1.49 14.12 12.81
C ALA A 90 -0.05 13.82 13.23
N GLY A 91 0.37 14.49 14.31
CA GLY A 91 1.54 14.12 15.10
C GLY A 91 2.80 14.94 14.82
N SER A 92 2.86 16.13 15.43
CA SER A 92 4.12 16.59 16.03
C SER A 92 4.62 15.47 16.95
N PHE A 93 5.82 14.95 16.68
CA PHE A 93 6.59 14.17 17.65
C PHE A 93 7.47 15.14 18.42
N ASP A 94 6.86 15.88 19.35
CA ASP A 94 7.57 16.62 20.39
C ASP A 94 6.86 16.43 21.73
N THR A 95 7.49 15.61 22.58
CA THR A 95 7.57 15.62 24.07
C THR A 95 8.01 14.20 24.48
N LEU A 96 8.99 13.93 25.34
CA LEU A 96 9.67 14.71 26.37
C LEU A 96 11.04 14.07 26.66
N SER A 97 11.93 14.93 27.15
CA SER A 97 13.16 14.62 27.87
C SER A 97 12.99 13.53 28.95
N ILE A 98 14.00 12.66 29.05
CA ILE A 98 14.63 12.26 30.31
C ILE A 98 16.13 12.32 30.08
#